data_AF-A0A259DFV6-F1
#
_entry.id   AF-A0A259DFV6-F1
#
_cell.length_a   1.000
_cell.length_b   1.000
_cell.length_c   1.000
_cell.angle_alpha   90.00
_cell.angle_beta   90.00
_cell.angle_gamma   90.00
#
_symmetry.space_group_name_H-M   'P 1'
#
loop_
_entity.id
_entity.type
_entity.pdbx_description
1 polymer ?
#
loop_
_entity_poly.entity_id
_entity_poly.type
_entity_poly.pdbx_seq_one_letter_code
_entity_poly.pdbx_strand_id
1 'polypeptide(L)'
;MRKSFLRRAICAGLLGLSASATAAPSCGGTGVALQVLGSGGPEAADKRASSGYLLWQDGRARLLVDAGGGVKLRFGEAGASMVDLDAVAFTHFHADHAS
;
A
#
# COMPACT_ATOMS: atom_id res chain seq x y z
N MET A 1 -8.63 17.88 58.74
CA MET A 1 -7.48 17.30 59.48
C MET A 1 -7.11 15.95 58.85
N ARG A 2 -5.79 15.67 58.72
CA ARG A 2 -5.11 14.44 58.23
C ARG A 2 -5.02 14.32 56.69
N LYS A 3 -4.02 14.94 56.05
CA LYS A 3 -2.59 14.59 55.85
C LYS A 3 -2.35 13.47 54.82
N SER A 4 -1.88 13.91 53.64
CA SER A 4 -0.80 13.39 52.76
C SER A 4 -0.69 11.89 52.53
N PHE A 5 -0.65 11.46 51.25
CA PHE A 5 0.46 10.66 50.72
C PHE A 5 0.65 10.90 49.22
N LEU A 6 1.67 11.70 48.92
CA LEU A 6 2.28 11.91 47.62
C LEU A 6 2.99 10.62 47.18
N ARG A 7 2.50 9.95 46.13
CA ARG A 7 3.26 8.88 45.45
C ARG A 7 3.80 9.41 44.12
N ARG A 8 5.09 9.77 44.15
CA ARG A 8 5.89 10.04 42.96
C ARG A 8 6.00 8.75 42.13
N ALA A 9 5.29 8.67 41.01
CA ALA A 9 5.60 7.69 39.97
C ALA A 9 6.68 8.30 39.06
N ILE A 10 7.88 7.73 39.14
CA ILE A 10 9.03 8.10 38.32
C ILE A 10 8.75 7.65 36.88
N CYS A 11 8.58 8.61 35.97
CA CYS A 11 8.63 8.36 34.53
C CYS A 11 10.09 8.07 34.14
N ALA A 12 10.46 6.80 34.04
CA ALA A 12 11.71 6.40 33.40
C ALA A 12 11.52 6.54 31.88
N GLY A 13 12.08 7.61 31.31
CA GLY A 13 12.03 7.90 29.88
C GLY A 13 12.79 6.85 29.08
N LEU A 14 12.05 6.06 28.30
CA LEU A 14 12.61 5.36 27.15
C LEU A 14 12.90 6.41 26.06
N LEU A 15 14.14 6.89 26.00
CA LEU A 15 14.64 7.63 24.83
C LEU A 15 14.62 6.66 23.64
N GLY A 16 13.65 6.86 22.75
CA GLY A 16 13.42 6.04 21.57
C GLY A 16 14.57 6.10 20.58
N LEU A 17 15.13 4.93 20.28
CA LEU A 17 16.01 4.72 19.14
C LEU A 17 15.15 4.86 17.87
N SER A 18 15.21 6.01 17.20
CA SER A 18 14.54 6.19 15.91
C SER A 18 15.36 5.47 14.83
N ALA A 19 14.98 4.25 14.50
CA ALA A 19 15.49 3.58 13.31
C ALA A 19 14.93 4.30 12.08
N SER A 20 15.80 4.95 11.32
CA SER A 20 15.45 5.47 10.00
C SER A 20 15.16 4.28 9.08
N ALA A 21 13.90 3.91 8.94
CA ALA A 21 13.48 3.00 7.89
C ALA A 21 13.78 3.67 6.54
N THR A 22 14.69 3.10 5.76
CA THR A 22 14.84 3.51 4.37
C THR A 22 13.52 3.16 3.67
N ALA A 23 12.74 4.18 3.31
CA ALA A 23 11.52 3.97 2.56
C ALA A 23 11.92 3.35 1.22
N ALA A 24 11.23 2.29 0.79
CA ALA A 24 11.36 1.81 -0.57
C ALA A 24 11.14 2.99 -1.54
N PRO A 25 11.83 3.04 -2.69
CA PRO A 25 11.63 4.10 -3.66
C PRO A 25 10.13 4.20 -3.94
N SER A 26 9.55 5.36 -3.63
CA SER A 26 8.13 5.60 -3.81
C SER A 26 7.82 5.55 -5.29
N CYS A 27 6.97 4.61 -5.70
CA CYS A 27 6.29 4.75 -6.97
C CYS A 27 5.53 6.09 -6.92
N GLY A 28 5.64 6.90 -7.98
CA GLY A 28 5.14 8.28 -7.98
C GLY A 28 6.21 9.38 -7.88
N GLY A 29 7.48 9.07 -8.17
CA GLY A 29 8.50 10.08 -8.51
C GLY A 29 8.43 10.53 -9.98
N THR A 30 9.49 11.18 -10.45
CA THR A 30 9.66 11.56 -11.87
C THR A 30 9.91 10.33 -12.74
N GLY A 31 9.43 10.35 -13.98
CA GLY A 31 9.59 9.27 -14.94
C GLY A 31 8.50 8.20 -14.80
N VAL A 32 8.80 6.99 -15.28
CA VAL A 32 7.85 5.86 -15.31
C VAL A 32 8.23 4.83 -14.25
N ALA A 33 7.25 4.39 -13.46
CA ALA A 33 7.42 3.32 -12.49
C ALA A 33 6.26 2.33 -12.57
N LEU A 34 6.54 1.04 -12.39
CA LEU A 34 5.52 0.01 -12.25
C LEU A 34 5.44 -0.41 -10.78
N GLN A 35 4.24 -0.33 -10.21
CA GLN A 35 3.96 -0.84 -8.88
C GLN A 35 3.15 -2.12 -8.98
N VAL A 36 3.62 -3.18 -8.33
CA VAL A 36 2.89 -4.44 -8.20
C VAL A 36 1.87 -4.28 -7.07
N LEU A 37 0.58 -4.25 -7.41
CA LEU A 37 -0.50 -4.24 -6.43
C LEU A 37 -0.84 -5.67 -6.00
N GLY A 38 -0.74 -6.62 -6.93
CA GLY A 38 -0.90 -8.03 -6.68
C GLY A 38 -0.16 -8.88 -7.71
N SER A 39 0.23 -10.08 -7.28
CA SER A 39 1.08 -10.98 -8.06
C SER A 39 0.75 -12.46 -7.82
N GLY A 40 -0.31 -12.73 -7.05
CA GLY A 40 -0.88 -14.06 -6.88
C GLY A 40 -1.74 -14.47 -8.08
N GLY A 41 -1.98 -15.77 -8.20
CA GLY A 41 -2.93 -16.33 -9.16
C GLY A 41 -4.33 -16.51 -8.52
N PRO A 42 -5.09 -17.54 -8.93
CA PRO A 42 -6.41 -17.83 -8.36
C PRO A 42 -6.37 -18.39 -6.92
N GLU A 43 -5.18 -18.59 -6.37
CA GLU A 43 -4.96 -19.37 -5.16
C GLU A 43 -5.13 -18.50 -3.91
N ALA A 44 -6.23 -18.69 -3.17
CA ALA A 44 -6.52 -17.92 -1.96
C ALA A 44 -5.54 -18.17 -0.78
N ALA A 45 -4.76 -19.25 -0.82
CA ALA A 45 -3.91 -19.68 0.30
C ALA A 45 -2.56 -18.97 0.39
N ASP A 46 -2.11 -18.29 -0.67
CA ASP A 46 -0.77 -17.71 -0.75
C ASP A 46 -0.65 -16.32 -0.08
N LYS A 47 -1.78 -15.79 0.44
CA LYS A 47 -1.91 -14.48 1.12
C LYS A 47 -1.48 -13.29 0.25
N ARG A 48 -1.53 -13.43 -1.08
CA ARG A 48 -1.22 -12.36 -2.01
C ARG A 48 -2.51 -11.86 -2.64
N ALA A 49 -2.54 -10.57 -2.99
CA ALA A 49 -3.56 -10.09 -3.92
C ALA A 49 -3.30 -10.76 -5.29
N SER A 50 -4.38 -11.08 -6.01
CA SER A 50 -4.30 -11.63 -7.37
C SER A 50 -3.76 -10.59 -8.36
N SER A 51 -3.65 -10.93 -9.65
CA SER A 51 -2.99 -10.09 -10.65
C SER A 51 -3.48 -8.64 -10.66
N GLY A 52 -2.55 -7.70 -10.53
CA GLY A 52 -2.84 -6.26 -10.64
C GLY A 52 -1.59 -5.41 -10.57
N TYR A 53 -1.44 -4.52 -11.54
CA TYR A 53 -0.26 -3.67 -11.71
C TYR A 53 -0.65 -2.23 -12.01
N LEU A 54 0.03 -1.30 -11.37
CA LEU A 54 -0.22 0.12 -11.52
C LEU A 54 0.98 0.81 -12.16
N LEU A 55 0.76 1.41 -13.32
CA LEU A 55 1.76 2.24 -13.98
C LEU A 55 1.64 3.68 -13.48
N TRP A 56 2.74 4.18 -12.95
CA TRP A 56 2.93 5.57 -12.55
C TRP A 56 3.72 6.31 -13.61
N GLN A 57 3.31 7.55 -13.89
CA GLN A 57 4.08 8.50 -14.67
C GLN A 57 4.07 9.85 -13.97
N ASP A 58 5.26 10.36 -13.65
CA ASP A 58 5.47 11.69 -13.06
C ASP A 58 4.54 11.95 -11.85
N GLY A 59 4.50 11.01 -10.92
CA GLY A 59 3.68 11.12 -9.70
C GLY A 59 2.21 10.77 -9.83
N ARG A 60 1.72 10.40 -11.02
CA ARG A 60 0.31 10.07 -11.24
C ARG A 60 0.13 8.63 -11.70
N ALA A 61 -0.87 7.96 -11.15
CA ALA A 61 -1.33 6.67 -11.63
C ALA A 61 -2.01 6.85 -13.00
N ARG A 62 -1.49 6.22 -14.06
CA ARG A 62 -2.01 6.39 -15.44
C ARG A 62 -2.74 5.16 -15.97
N LEU A 63 -2.28 3.96 -15.62
CA LEU A 63 -2.81 2.71 -16.16
C LEU A 63 -2.87 1.66 -15.07
N LEU A 64 -4.03 1.04 -14.91
CA LEU A 64 -4.20 -0.19 -14.14
C LEU A 64 -4.27 -1.38 -15.11
N VAL A 65 -3.38 -2.35 -14.95
CA VAL A 65 -3.39 -3.62 -15.71
C VAL A 65 -3.80 -4.74 -14.78
N ASP A 66 -4.91 -5.39 -15.13
CA ASP A 66 -5.67 -6.35 -14.31
C ASP A 66 -6.20 -5.75 -12.99
N ALA A 67 -7.31 -6.31 -12.52
CA ALA A 67 -7.97 -5.95 -11.27
C ALA A 67 -8.47 -7.22 -10.56
N GLY A 68 -7.54 -8.13 -10.27
CA GLY A 68 -7.81 -9.34 -9.51
C GLY A 68 -8.18 -9.08 -8.04
N GLY A 69 -8.57 -10.14 -7.34
CA GLY A 69 -8.96 -10.11 -5.94
C GLY A 69 -7.95 -9.37 -5.05
N GLY A 70 -8.42 -8.38 -4.31
CA GLY A 70 -7.60 -7.57 -3.39
C GLY A 70 -6.88 -6.38 -4.02
N VAL A 71 -6.81 -6.26 -5.35
CA VAL A 71 -6.13 -5.14 -6.03
C VAL A 71 -6.75 -3.79 -5.67
N LYS A 72 -8.08 -3.70 -5.57
CA LYS A 72 -8.76 -2.46 -5.17
C LYS A 72 -8.29 -1.92 -3.80
N LEU A 73 -8.05 -2.80 -2.83
CA LEU A 73 -7.54 -2.39 -1.52
C LEU A 73 -6.12 -1.83 -1.66
N ARG A 74 -5.25 -2.55 -2.38
CA ARG A 74 -3.85 -2.15 -2.61
C ARG A 74 -3.72 -0.89 -3.45
N PHE A 75 -4.65 -0.65 -4.37
CA PHE A 75 -4.75 0.60 -5.13
C PHE A 75 -4.99 1.79 -4.20
N GLY A 76 -5.92 1.66 -3.25
CA GLY A 76 -6.16 2.70 -2.23
C GLY A 76 -4.96 2.91 -1.29
N GLU A 77 -4.33 1.83 -0.84
CA GLU A 77 -3.11 1.89 -0.01
C GLU A 77 -1.93 2.54 -0.74
N ALA A 78 -1.87 2.43 -2.08
CA ALA A 78 -0.87 3.09 -2.90
C ALA A 78 -1.11 4.62 -3.05
N GLY A 79 -2.23 5.15 -2.53
CA GLY A 79 -2.59 6.56 -2.69
C GLY A 79 -2.98 6.93 -4.12
N ALA A 80 -3.27 5.94 -4.97
CA ALA A 80 -3.67 6.16 -6.34
C ALA A 80 -5.12 6.63 -6.43
N SER A 81 -5.43 7.38 -7.49
CA SER A 81 -6.75 7.93 -7.73
C SER A 81 -7.31 7.40 -9.04
N MET A 82 -8.57 6.93 -9.02
CA MET A 82 -9.24 6.44 -10.23
C MET A 82 -9.44 7.55 -11.27
N VAL A 83 -9.52 8.82 -10.85
CA VAL A 83 -9.71 9.95 -11.78
C VAL A 83 -8.44 10.31 -12.55
N ASP A 84 -7.26 9.85 -12.09
CA ASP A 84 -6.00 10.08 -12.81
C ASP A 84 -5.74 8.98 -13.87
N LEU A 85 -6.46 7.85 -13.81
CA LEU A 85 -6.28 6.75 -14.76
C LEU A 85 -6.80 7.14 -16.15
N ASP A 86 -5.96 6.94 -17.16
CA ASP A 86 -6.35 7.06 -18.57
C ASP A 86 -7.07 5.80 -19.05
N ALA A 87 -6.72 4.64 -18.50
CA ALA A 87 -7.29 3.36 -18.89
C ALA A 87 -7.19 2.31 -17.77
N VAL A 88 -8.06 1.31 -17.88
CA VAL A 88 -7.95 0.02 -17.19
C VAL A 88 -7.89 -1.05 -18.28
N ALA A 89 -6.83 -1.86 -18.26
CA ALA A 89 -6.61 -2.92 -19.24
C ALA A 89 -6.69 -4.28 -18.55
N PHE A 90 -7.32 -5.24 -19.21
CA PHE A 90 -7.34 -6.63 -18.76
C PHE A 90 -6.56 -7.48 -19.76
N THR A 91 -5.66 -8.31 -19.26
CA THR A 91 -4.91 -9.25 -20.09
C THR A 91 -5.81 -10.35 -20.64
N HIS A 92 -6.71 -10.86 -19.81
CA HIS A 92 -7.78 -11.81 -20.10
C HIS A 92 -8.81 -11.78 -18.97
N PHE A 93 -9.82 -12.65 -19.02
CA PHE A 93 -10.99 -12.59 -18.14
C PHE A 93 -11.11 -13.77 -17.16
N HIS A 94 -9.99 -14.30 -16.67
CA HIS A 94 -10.04 -15.18 -15.49
C HIS A 94 -10.31 -14.35 -14.22
N ALA A 95 -10.90 -14.99 -13.22
CA ALA A 95 -11.34 -14.31 -12.00
C ALA A 95 -10.19 -13.68 -11.20
N ASP A 96 -8.98 -14.23 -11.30
CA ASP A 96 -7.76 -13.69 -10.69
C ASP A 96 -7.18 -12.48 -11.42
N HIS A 97 -7.78 -12.09 -12.55
CA HIS A 97 -7.44 -10.89 -13.33
C HIS A 97 -8.58 -9.86 -13.41
N ALA A 98 -9.85 -10.29 -13.27
CA ALA A 98 -11.03 -9.43 -13.40
C ALA A 98 -12.13 -9.80 -12.39
N SER A 99 -12.13 -9.17 -11.21
CA SER A 99 -13.07 -9.44 -10.10
C SER A 99 -13.56 -8.21 -9.36
#